data_AF-A0A6M8HVG2-F1
#
_entry.id   AF-A0A6M8HVG2-F1
#
_cell.length_a   1.000
_cell.length_b   1.000
_cell.length_c   1.000
_cell.angle_alpha   90.00
_cell.angle_beta   90.00
_cell.angle_gamma   90.00
#
_symmetry.space_group_name_H-M   'P 1'
#
loop_
_entity.id
_entity.type
_entity.pdbx_description
1 polymer ?
#
loop_
_entity_poly.entity_id
_entity_poly.type
_entity_poly.pdbx_seq_one_letter_code
_entity_poly.pdbx_strand_id
1 'polypeptide(L)'
;MMVLPAEITCADDRRFALREANPGDMLDLIEAAGSAASSAAWMRYALMICSVSAIDGKPVMMPTTKEAVRELGRRVGNGGMDALSRVHYPDDEPDNTQSGSELDTAKN
;
A
#
# COMPACT_ATOMS: atom_id res chain seq x y z
N MET A 1 -1.78 -9.17 10.44
CA MET A 1 -2.80 -8.36 9.75
C MET A 1 -2.26 -6.95 9.71
N MET A 2 -2.03 -6.38 8.52
CA MET A 2 -1.51 -5.02 8.40
C MET A 2 -2.64 -4.06 8.75
N VAL A 3 -2.44 -3.23 9.77
CA VAL A 3 -3.42 -2.22 10.16
C VAL A 3 -3.10 -0.97 9.36
N LEU A 4 -3.97 -0.60 8.43
CA LEU A 4 -3.81 0.64 7.69
C LEU A 4 -4.21 1.84 8.58
N PRO A 5 -3.44 2.94 8.58
CA PRO A 5 -3.88 4.19 9.18
C PRO A 5 -5.12 4.70 8.45
N ALA A 6 -6.02 5.36 9.17
CA ALA A 6 -7.26 5.88 8.59
C ALA A 6 -7.02 6.95 7.52
N GLU A 7 -5.96 7.75 7.66
CA GLU A 7 -5.59 8.81 6.73
C GLU A 7 -4.07 8.94 6.65
N ILE A 8 -3.57 9.31 5.47
CA ILE A 8 -2.16 9.69 5.24
C ILE A 8 -2.07 11.01 4.49
N THR A 9 -0.97 11.73 4.71
CA THR A 9 -0.64 12.96 3.98
C THR A 9 0.49 12.68 3.00
N CYS A 10 0.28 13.10 1.75
CA CYS A 10 1.26 13.02 0.68
C CYS A 10 2.24 14.20 0.75
N ALA A 11 3.39 14.08 0.09
CA ALA A 11 4.39 15.15 0.01
C ALA A 11 3.88 16.44 -0.69
N ASP A 12 2.78 16.35 -1.43
CA ASP A 12 2.12 17.47 -2.10
C ASP A 12 0.89 17.99 -1.31
N ASP A 13 0.87 17.76 0.01
CA ASP A 13 -0.17 18.15 0.97
C ASP A 13 -1.57 17.54 0.74
N ARG A 14 -1.73 16.65 -0.24
CA ARG A 14 -2.98 15.90 -0.43
C ARG A 14 -3.17 14.87 0.67
N ARG A 15 -4.42 14.68 1.07
CA ARG A 15 -4.80 13.72 2.13
C ARG A 15 -5.59 12.56 1.56
N PHE A 16 -5.12 11.34 1.83
CA PHE A 16 -5.80 10.12 1.39
C PHE A 16 -6.38 9.40 2.60
N ALA A 17 -7.69 9.23 2.60
CA ALA A 17 -8.33 8.30 3.52
C ALA A 17 -8.15 6.88 2.99
N LEU A 18 -7.80 5.94 3.87
CA LEU A 18 -7.56 4.55 3.52
C LEU A 18 -8.63 3.64 4.11
N ARG A 19 -8.87 2.52 3.43
CA ARG A 19 -9.77 1.44 3.84
C ARG A 19 -9.12 0.12 3.48
N GLU A 20 -9.23 -0.85 4.38
CA GLU A 20 -8.85 -2.23 4.07
C GLU A 20 -9.80 -2.85 3.04
N ALA A 21 -9.22 -3.54 2.07
CA ALA A 21 -9.99 -4.35 1.12
C ALA A 21 -10.56 -5.57 1.84
N ASN A 22 -11.87 -5.76 1.74
CA ASN A 22 -12.51 -6.98 2.21
C ASN A 22 -12.41 -8.08 1.12
N PRO A 23 -12.72 -9.35 1.45
CA PRO A 23 -12.65 -10.43 0.47
C PRO A 23 -13.53 -10.21 -0.78
N GLY A 24 -14.66 -9.51 -0.66
CA GLY A 24 -15.50 -9.14 -1.80
C GLY A 24 -14.81 -8.14 -2.73
N ASP A 25 -14.19 -7.09 -2.17
CA ASP A 25 -13.40 -6.12 -2.94
C ASP A 25 -12.28 -6.80 -3.73
N MET A 26 -11.67 -7.85 -3.16
CA MET A 26 -10.63 -8.62 -3.85
C MET A 26 -11.18 -9.40 -5.04
N LEU A 27 -12.36 -10.02 -4.91
CA LEU A 27 -13.03 -10.74 -6.01
C LEU A 27 -13.43 -9.78 -7.13
N ASP A 28 -14.04 -8.64 -6.77
CA ASP A 28 -14.42 -7.59 -7.72
C ASP A 28 -13.19 -7.06 -8.47
N LEU A 29 -12.06 -6.90 -7.77
CA LEU A 29 -10.82 -6.45 -8.39
C LEU A 29 -10.21 -7.50 -9.32
N ILE A 30 -10.27 -8.79 -8.96
CA ILE A 30 -9.83 -9.89 -9.84
C ILE A 30 -10.67 -9.91 -11.12
N GLU A 31 -11.98 -9.75 -11.00
CA GLU A 31 -12.88 -9.66 -12.15
C GLU A 31 -12.54 -8.43 -13.01
N ALA A 32 -12.41 -7.26 -12.39
CA ALA A 32 -12.04 -6.01 -13.06
C ALA A 32 -10.70 -6.10 -13.81
N ALA A 33 -9.74 -6.85 -13.27
CA ALA A 33 -8.42 -7.04 -13.85
C ALA A 33 -8.42 -7.91 -15.11
N GLY A 34 -9.35 -8.88 -15.19
CA GLY A 34 -9.38 -9.89 -16.24
C GLY A 34 -8.05 -10.64 -16.33
N SER A 35 -7.47 -10.73 -17.54
CA SER A 35 -6.19 -11.43 -17.74
C SER A 35 -5.02 -10.84 -16.93
N ALA A 36 -5.09 -9.57 -16.53
CA ALA A 36 -4.07 -8.93 -15.71
C ALA A 36 -4.00 -9.48 -14.28
N ALA A 37 -5.04 -10.16 -13.81
CA ALA A 37 -5.06 -10.81 -12.48
C ALA A 37 -3.94 -11.85 -12.31
N SER A 38 -3.45 -12.43 -13.43
CA SER A 38 -2.31 -13.35 -13.42
C SER A 38 -0.97 -12.69 -13.05
N SER A 39 -0.89 -11.35 -13.13
CA SER A 39 0.30 -10.59 -12.76
C SER A 39 0.25 -10.21 -11.29
N ALA A 40 1.09 -10.85 -10.47
CA ALA A 40 1.24 -10.52 -9.05
C ALA A 40 1.62 -9.04 -8.84
N ALA A 41 2.47 -8.48 -9.72
CA ALA A 41 2.86 -7.08 -9.67
C ALA A 41 1.66 -6.15 -9.94
N TRP A 42 0.81 -6.49 -10.91
CA TRP A 42 -0.39 -5.73 -11.19
C TRP A 42 -1.37 -5.78 -10.01
N MET A 43 -1.61 -6.96 -9.46
CA MET A 43 -2.54 -7.13 -8.34
C MET A 43 -2.06 -6.40 -7.08
N ARG A 44 -0.75 -6.49 -6.78
CA ARG A 44 -0.12 -5.77 -5.67
C ARG A 44 -0.27 -4.26 -5.81
N TYR A 45 -0.07 -3.75 -7.02
CA TYR A 45 -0.27 -2.33 -7.33
C TYR A 45 -1.74 -1.94 -7.16
N ALA A 46 -2.65 -2.71 -7.75
CA ALA A 46 -4.08 -2.44 -7.75
C ALA A 46 -4.70 -2.46 -6.34
N LEU A 47 -4.39 -3.47 -5.52
CA LEU A 47 -4.85 -3.54 -4.13
C LEU A 47 -4.41 -2.33 -3.30
N MET A 48 -3.17 -1.89 -3.50
CA MET A 48 -2.64 -0.71 -2.80
C MET A 48 -3.41 0.56 -3.18
N ILE A 49 -3.59 0.84 -4.47
CA ILE A 49 -4.32 2.05 -4.89
C ILE A 49 -5.81 1.99 -4.57
N CYS A 50 -6.43 0.81 -4.63
CA CYS A 50 -7.84 0.62 -4.31
C CYS A 50 -8.14 0.70 -2.80
N SER A 51 -7.10 0.74 -1.95
CA SER A 51 -7.28 1.08 -0.53
C SER A 51 -7.68 2.54 -0.31
N VAL A 52 -7.45 3.43 -1.29
CA VAL A 52 -7.80 4.85 -1.19
C VAL A 52 -9.33 5.01 -1.27
N SER A 53 -9.94 5.41 -0.16
CA SER A 53 -11.39 5.62 -0.04
C SER A 53 -11.81 7.08 -0.22
N ALA A 54 -10.90 8.03 -0.01
CA ALA A 54 -11.11 9.44 -0.33
C ALA A 54 -9.81 10.16 -0.64
N ILE A 55 -9.88 11.22 -1.45
CA ILE A 55 -8.78 12.15 -1.73
C ILE A 55 -9.25 13.55 -1.37
N ASP A 56 -8.58 14.22 -0.44
CA ASP A 56 -8.91 15.55 0.07
C ASP A 56 -10.36 15.66 0.55
N GLY A 57 -10.81 14.63 1.27
CA GLY A 57 -12.18 14.49 1.78
C GLY A 57 -13.22 14.15 0.70
N LYS A 58 -12.85 14.02 -0.57
CA LYS A 58 -13.76 13.60 -1.64
C LYS A 58 -13.73 12.08 -1.81
N PRO A 59 -14.86 11.37 -1.62
CA PRO A 59 -14.90 9.92 -1.75
C PRO A 59 -14.43 9.44 -3.12
N VAL A 60 -13.76 8.29 -3.11
CA VAL A 60 -13.34 7.55 -4.30
C VAL A 60 -14.17 6.28 -4.36
N MET A 61 -14.85 6.06 -5.49
CA MET A 61 -15.56 4.82 -5.73
C MET A 61 -14.57 3.69 -6.02
N MET A 62 -14.86 2.50 -5.48
CA MET A 62 -14.08 1.30 -5.78
C MET A 62 -14.10 1.05 -7.31
N PRO A 63 -12.94 0.94 -7.98
CA PRO A 63 -12.89 0.69 -9.40
C PRO A 63 -13.47 -0.69 -9.77
N THR A 64 -14.35 -0.73 -10.78
CA THR A 64 -14.96 -1.97 -11.29
C THR A 64 -14.38 -2.42 -12.63
N THR A 65 -13.44 -1.68 -13.20
CA THR A 65 -12.76 -2.01 -14.46
C THR A 65 -11.27 -1.72 -14.37
N LYS A 66 -10.46 -2.46 -15.15
CA LYS A 66 -9.03 -2.22 -15.29
C LYS A 66 -8.69 -0.77 -15.68
N GLU A 67 -9.50 -0.15 -16.53
CA GLU A 67 -9.34 1.24 -16.95
C GLU A 67 -9.61 2.21 -15.80
N ALA A 68 -10.61 1.94 -14.96
CA ALA A 68 -10.89 2.73 -13.75
C ALA A 68 -9.77 2.59 -12.71
N VAL A 69 -9.17 1.40 -12.57
CA VAL A 69 -7.99 1.18 -11.71
C VAL A 69 -6.82 2.05 -12.18
N ARG A 70 -6.56 2.10 -13.49
CA ARG A 70 -5.50 2.97 -14.05
C ARG A 70 -5.81 4.45 -13.82
N GLU A 71 -7.06 4.86 -13.98
CA GLU A 71 -7.46 6.25 -13.75
C GLU A 71 -7.30 6.65 -12.29
N LEU A 72 -7.64 5.77 -11.35
CA LEU A 72 -7.36 5.98 -9.93
C LEU A 72 -5.85 6.11 -9.70
N GLY A 73 -5.02 5.25 -10.31
CA GLY A 73 -3.56 5.37 -10.26
C GLY A 73 -3.05 6.72 -10.76
N ARG A 74 -3.63 7.28 -11.83
CA ARG A 74 -3.29 8.62 -12.33
C ARG A 74 -3.67 9.72 -11.33
N ARG A 75 -4.84 9.61 -10.71
CA ARG A 75 -5.32 10.56 -9.69
C ARG A 75 -4.46 10.52 -8.43
N VAL A 76 -4.03 9.33 -8.01
CA VAL A 76 -3.09 9.13 -6.90
C VAL A 76 -1.74 9.79 -7.25
N GLY A 77 -1.21 9.54 -8.44
CA GLY A 77 0.05 10.12 -8.91
C GLY A 77 1.26 9.66 -8.12
N ASN A 78 2.47 10.02 -8.59
CA ASN A 78 3.72 9.45 -8.05
C ASN A 78 3.92 9.72 -6.55
N GLY A 79 3.73 10.96 -6.08
CA GLY A 79 3.89 11.28 -4.66
C GLY A 79 2.89 10.54 -3.75
N GLY A 80 1.68 10.29 -4.26
CA GLY A 80 0.70 9.46 -3.57
C GLY A 80 1.07 7.99 -3.55
N MET A 81 1.64 7.47 -4.64
CA MET A 81 2.15 6.10 -4.72
C MET A 81 3.27 5.85 -3.71
N ASP A 82 4.17 6.81 -3.54
CA ASP A 82 5.26 6.72 -2.57
C ASP A 82 4.75 6.75 -1.12
N ALA A 83 3.70 7.52 -0.85
CA ALA A 83 3.07 7.55 0.47
C ALA A 83 2.33 6.23 0.76
N LEU A 84 1.61 5.68 -0.22
CA LEU A 84 0.90 4.41 -0.08
C LEU A 84 1.87 3.23 0.07
N SER A 85 2.99 3.21 -0.66
CA SER A 85 3.93 2.09 -0.62
C SER A 85 4.53 1.89 0.78
N ARG A 86 4.90 2.99 1.46
CA ARG A 86 5.44 2.95 2.84
C ARG A 86 4.48 2.37 3.85
N VAL A 87 3.18 2.54 3.61
CA VAL A 87 2.12 2.11 4.53
C VAL A 87 1.74 0.65 4.27
N HIS A 88 1.63 0.26 3.01
CA HIS A 88 1.23 -1.09 2.60
C HIS A 88 2.39 -2.09 2.66
N TYR A 89 3.60 -1.61 2.45
CA TYR A 89 4.80 -2.41 2.37
C TYR A 89 5.91 -1.69 3.15
N PRO A 90 5.77 -1.55 4.48
CA PRO A 90 6.88 -1.07 5.29
C PRO A 90 8.07 -1.98 5.02
N ASP A 91 9.24 -1.39 4.79
CA ASP A 91 10.47 -2.16 4.76
C ASP A 91 10.55 -2.93 6.09
N ASP A 92 10.79 -4.25 6.04
CA ASP A 92 11.16 -4.98 7.25
C ASP A 92 12.40 -4.26 7.80
N GLU A 93 12.27 -3.54 8.90
CA GLU A 93 13.45 -2.97 9.57
C GLU A 93 14.45 -4.12 9.75
N PRO A 94 15.72 -3.97 9.32
CA PRO A 94 16.71 -4.98 9.64
C PRO A 94 16.74 -5.10 11.17
N ASP A 95 16.37 -6.27 11.67
CA ASP A 95 16.33 -6.65 13.08
C ASP A 95 17.66 -6.27 13.75
N ASN A 96 17.69 -5.10 14.40
CA ASN A 96 18.84 -4.65 15.18
C ASN A 96 18.60 -5.01 16.64
N THR A 97 18.40 -6.30 16.90
CA THR A 97 18.29 -6.85 18.25
C THR A 97 19.60 -7.56 18.61
N GLN A 98 20.29 -6.96 19.59
CA GLN A 98 21.47 -7.41 20.36
C GLN A 98 22.85 -7.29 19.69
N SER A 99 23.57 -6.18 19.93
CA SER A 99 24.38 -5.87 21.14
C SER A 99 25.48 -6.89 21.41
N GLY A 100 26.71 -6.39 21.41
CA GLY A 100 27.93 -7.15 21.58
C GLY A 100 28.00 -7.87 22.91
N SER A 101 28.42 -9.13 22.84
CA SER A 101 29.26 -9.71 23.87
C SER A 101 30.70 -9.40 23.48
N GLU A 102 31.28 -8.39 24.13
CA GLU A 102 32.73 -8.25 24.25
C GLU A 102 33.29 -9.63 24.66
N LEU A 103 34.10 -10.23 23.79
CA LEU A 103 34.95 -11.33 24.20
C LEU A 103 36.09 -10.71 25.00
N ASP A 104 35.86 -10.63 26.31
CA ASP A 104 36.87 -10.53 27.34
C ASP A 104 37.85 -11.71 27.18
N THR A 105 38.89 -11.53 26.37
CA THR A 105 40.08 -12.40 26.39
C THR A 105 41.23 -11.64 27.02
N ALA A 106 41.15 -11.48 28.34
CA ALA A 106 42.31 -11.27 29.18
C ALA A 106 42.54 -12.49 30.08
N LYS A 107 43.74 -13.08 29.93
CA LYS A 107 44.48 -13.99 30.83
C LYS A 107 44.07 -15.48 30.87
N ASN A 108 44.93 -16.35 30.35
CA ASN A 108 46.00 -17.00 31.13
C ASN A 108 47.07 -17.59 30.20
#